data_AF-A0A1Y2BW11-F1
#
_entry.id   AF-A0A1Y2BW11-F1
#
_cell.length_a   1.000
_cell.length_b   1.000
_cell.length_c   1.000
_cell.angle_alpha   90.00
_cell.angle_beta   90.00
_cell.angle_gamma   90.00
#
_symmetry.space_group_name_H-M   'P 1'
#
loop_
_entity.id
_entity.type
_entity.pdbx_description
1 polymer ?
#
loop_
_entity_poly.entity_id
_entity_poly.type
_entity_poly.pdbx_seq_one_letter_code
_entity_poly.pdbx_strand_id
1 'polypeptide(L)' 'MSSINPECNKLKKEYDECFNSWYVDSFLKGKKSNKCDELFKEYRACIMKTLKEKKIDTLIDESIKNSTLNKK' A
#
# COMPACT_ATOMS: atom_id res chain seq x y z
N MET A 1 -2.41 13.38 0.14
CA MET A 1 -3.68 12.62 0.03
C MET A 1 -3.92 11.93 1.36
N SER A 2 -5.13 11.96 1.90
CA SER A 2 -5.43 11.35 3.21
C SER A 2 -5.60 9.83 3.10
N SER A 3 -5.26 9.11 4.16
CA SER A 3 -5.55 7.68 4.33
C SER A 3 -7.01 7.47 4.74
N ILE A 4 -7.48 6.21 4.67
CA ILE A 4 -8.82 5.80 5.12
C ILE A 4 -9.05 6.05 6.62
N ASN A 5 -7.95 6.08 7.39
CA ASN A 5 -7.93 6.45 8.78
C ASN A 5 -6.92 7.59 8.99
N PRO A 6 -7.31 8.72 9.61
CA PRO A 6 -6.39 9.82 9.91
C PRO A 6 -5.15 9.40 10.69
N GLU A 7 -5.22 8.38 11.54
CA GLU A 7 -4.06 7.89 12.31
C GLU A 7 -2.94 7.36 11.41
N CYS A 8 -3.28 6.86 10.23
CA CYS A 8 -2.32 6.34 9.25
C CYS A 8 -1.78 7.42 8.30
N ASN A 9 -2.19 8.69 8.41
CA ASN A 9 -1.80 9.75 7.47
C ASN A 9 -0.29 10.01 7.45
N LYS A 10 0.36 9.97 8.62
CA LYS A 10 1.81 10.19 8.71
C LYS A 10 2.59 9.06 8.00
N LEU A 11 2.28 7.81 8.36
CA LEU A 11 2.86 6.62 7.73
C LEU A 11 2.61 6.59 6.22
N LYS A 12 1.40 6.99 5.79
CA LYS A 12 1.06 7.12 4.37
C LYS A 12 1.99 8.10 3.67
N LYS A 13 2.17 9.30 4.26
CA LYS A 13 2.98 10.35 3.66
C LYS A 13 4.43 9.88 3.49
N GLU A 14 5.02 9.31 4.53
CA GLU A 14 6.40 8.82 4.51
C GLU A 14 6.59 7.70 3.47
N TYR A 15 5.65 6.76 3.39
CA TYR A 15 5.66 5.72 2.37
C TYR A 15 5.48 6.29 0.94
N ASP A 16 4.49 7.16 0.72
CA ASP A 16 4.21 7.74 -0.60
C ASP A 16 5.40 8.57 -1.11
N GLU A 17 6.05 9.36 -0.24
CA GLU A 17 7.26 10.13 -0.57
C GLU A 17 8.42 9.21 -0.98
N CYS A 18 8.65 8.13 -0.22
CA CYS A 18 9.66 7.13 -0.57
C CYS A 18 9.35 6.45 -1.90
N PHE A 19 8.10 5.99 -2.07
CA PHE A 19 7.63 5.29 -3.26
C PHE A 19 7.76 6.16 -4.51
N ASN A 20 7.34 7.42 -4.44
CA ASN A 20 7.41 8.34 -5.58
C ASN A 20 8.86 8.58 -6.05
N SER A 21 9.80 8.81 -5.11
CA SER A 21 11.23 8.90 -5.46
C SER A 21 11.74 7.58 -6.04
N TRP A 22 11.45 6.46 -5.38
CA TRP A 22 11.88 5.14 -5.85
C TRP A 22 11.36 4.83 -7.26
N TYR A 23 10.10 5.15 -7.54
CA TYR A 23 9.43 4.87 -8.79
C TYR A 23 10.13 5.57 -9.96
N VAL A 24 10.41 6.88 -9.82
CA VAL A 24 11.08 7.68 -10.85
C VAL A 24 12.57 7.34 -10.96
N ASP A 25 13.25 7.22 -9.82
CA ASP A 25 14.72 7.13 -9.80
C ASP A 25 15.27 5.72 -10.00
N SER A 26 14.46 4.69 -9.73
CA SER A 26 14.89 3.28 -9.77
C SER A 26 14.01 2.46 -10.69
N PHE A 27 12.71 2.34 -10.38
CA PHE A 27 11.82 1.41 -11.07
C PHE A 27 11.71 1.68 -12.58
N LEU A 28 11.42 2.94 -12.96
CA LEU A 28 11.34 3.34 -14.37
C LEU A 28 12.69 3.23 -15.11
N LYS A 29 13.80 3.19 -14.39
CA LYS A 29 15.16 2.98 -14.94
C LYS A 29 15.57 1.50 -14.95
N GLY A 30 14.64 0.58 -14.69
CA GLY A 30 14.86 -0.86 -14.71
C GLY A 30 15.47 -1.44 -13.43
N LYS A 31 15.70 -0.63 -12.39
CA LYS A 31 16.22 -1.10 -11.09
C LYS A 31 15.06 -1.48 -10.17
N LYS A 32 14.98 -2.76 -9.79
CA LYS A 32 13.86 -3.30 -9.00
C LYS A 32 14.07 -3.31 -7.48
N SER A 33 15.15 -2.72 -6.97
CA SER A 33 15.46 -2.74 -5.53
C SER A 33 14.42 -1.96 -4.73
N ASN A 34 13.60 -2.61 -3.92
CA ASN A 34 12.57 -1.93 -3.13
C ASN A 34 13.16 -1.36 -1.82
N LYS A 35 13.37 -0.05 -1.78
CA LYS A 35 13.91 0.65 -0.59
C LYS A 35 12.82 1.07 0.41
N CYS A 36 11.55 0.89 0.07
CA CYS A 36 10.41 1.40 0.84
C CYS A 36 9.63 0.30 1.57
N ASP A 37 10.16 -0.94 1.58
CA ASP A 37 9.46 -2.11 2.13
C ASP A 37 9.13 -1.96 3.62
N GLU A 38 10.02 -1.38 4.41
CA GLU A 38 9.80 -1.20 5.85
C GLU A 38 8.67 -0.19 6.13
N LEU A 39 8.74 0.99 5.48
CA LEU A 39 7.69 2.00 5.51
C LEU A 39 6.34 1.44 5.03
N PHE A 40 6.36 0.61 3.98
CA PHE A 40 5.16 -0.04 3.49
C PHE A 40 4.56 -1.00 4.51
N LYS A 41 5.39 -1.80 5.19
CA LYS A 41 4.91 -2.75 6.22
C LYS A 41 4.20 -2.01 7.35
N GLU A 42 4.77 -0.92 7.84
CA GLU A 42 4.16 -0.12 8.91
C GLU A 42 2.85 0.53 8.45
N TYR A 43 2.86 1.18 7.29
CA TYR A 43 1.66 1.78 6.72
C TYR A 43 0.55 0.75 6.46
N ARG A 44 0.90 -0.39 5.88
CA ARG A 44 -0.04 -1.50 5.61
C ARG A 44 -0.63 -2.04 6.90
N ALA A 45 0.17 -2.24 7.94
CA ALA A 45 -0.31 -2.71 9.24
C ALA A 45 -1.36 -1.75 9.82
N CYS A 46 -1.12 -0.44 9.73
CA CYS A 46 -2.06 0.59 10.16
C CYS A 46 -3.41 0.50 9.40
N ILE A 47 -3.38 0.41 8.07
CA ILE A 47 -4.62 0.32 7.28
C ILE A 47 -5.37 -0.98 7.56
N MET A 48 -4.66 -2.11 7.62
CA MET A 48 -5.29 -3.43 7.79
C MET A 48 -6.10 -3.52 9.09
N LYS A 49 -5.69 -2.82 10.15
CA LYS A 49 -6.49 -2.68 11.36
C LYS A 49 -7.84 -2.01 11.07
N THR A 50 -7.83 -0.86 10.40
CA THR A 50 -9.05 -0.13 10.04
C THR A 50 -9.95 -0.91 9.08
N LEU A 51 -9.39 -1.64 8.11
CA LEU A 51 -10.18 -2.43 7.16
C LEU A 51 -10.99 -3.53 7.88
N LYS A 52 -10.35 -4.20 8.85
CA LYS A 52 -11.01 -5.20 9.70
C LYS A 52 -12.09 -4.60 10.59
N GLU A 53 -11.81 -3.47 11.24
CA GLU A 53 -12.78 -2.76 12.08
C GLU A 53 -14.03 -2.32 11.28
N LYS A 54 -13.82 -1.89 10.03
CA LYS A 54 -14.90 -1.51 9.09
C LYS A 54 -15.57 -2.71 8.41
N LYS A 55 -15.09 -3.94 8.63
CA LYS A 55 -15.59 -5.18 8.00
C LYS A 55 -15.64 -5.14 6.47
N ILE A 56 -14.67 -4.46 5.86
CA ILE A 56 -14.53 -4.35 4.39
C ILE A 56 -13.34 -5.17 3.86
N ASP A 57 -12.56 -5.77 4.75
CA ASP A 57 -11.41 -6.61 4.42
C ASP A 57 -11.80 -7.82 3.55
N THR A 58 -12.90 -8.49 3.88
CA THR A 58 -13.42 -9.63 3.11
C THR A 58 -13.84 -9.24 1.69
N LEU A 59 -14.55 -8.12 1.53
CA LEU A 59 -14.96 -7.59 0.23
C LEU A 59 -13.75 -7.21 -0.63
N ILE A 60 -12.73 -6.63 -0.02
CA ILE A 60 -11.48 -6.30 -0.70
C ILE A 60 -10.78 -7.58 -1.15
N ASP A 61 -10.64 -8.58 -0.27
CA ASP A 61 -10.01 -9.86 -0.61
C ASP A 61 -10.73 -10.60 -1.75
N GLU A 62 -12.06 -10.63 -1.73
CA GLU A 62 -12.88 -11.18 -2.81
C GLU A 62 -12.67 -10.42 -4.12
N SER A 63 -12.65 -9.09 -4.07
CA SER A 63 -12.42 -8.26 -5.25
C SER A 63 -11.02 -8.50 -5.86
N ILE A 64 -10.01 -8.67 -5.00
CA ILE A 64 -8.64 -8.98 -5.42
C ILE A 64 -8.58 -10.36 -6.05
N LYS A 65 -9.18 -11.39 -5.44
CA LYS A 65 -9.21 -12.76 -6.00
C LYS A 65 -9.93 -12.83 -7.35
N ASN A 66 -11.02 -12.09 -7.49
CA ASN A 66 -11.84 -12.07 -8.71
C ASN A 66 -11.28 -11.15 -9.81
N SER A 67 -10.28 -10.33 -9.48
CA SER A 67 -9.58 -9.47 -10.43
C SER A 67 -9.01 -10.28 -11.60
N THR A 68 -9.18 -9.75 -12.81
CA THR A 68 -8.66 -10.32 -14.06
C THR A 68 -7.13 -10.50 -14.05
N LEU A 69 -6.42 -9.82 -13.16
CA LEU A 69 -4.96 -9.97 -12.98
C LEU A 69 -4.56 -11.29 -12.30
N ASN A 70 -5.46 -11.93 -11.53
CA ASN A 70 -5.18 -13.15 -10.76
C ASN A 70 -5.80 -14.42 -11.37
N LYS A 71 -6.56 -14.31 -12.47
CA LYS A 71 -7.17 -15.42 -13.21
C LYS A 71 -6.19 -16.06 -14.22
N LYS A 72 -4.96 -16.33 -13.80
CA LYS A 72 -3.96 -17.01 -14.63
C LYS A 72 -3.98 -18.52 -14.39
#